data_AF-A0A7Y8DP83-F1
#
_entry.id   AF-A0A7Y8DP83-F1
#
_cell.length_a   1.000
_cell.length_b   1.000
_cell.length_c   1.000
_cell.angle_alpha   90.00
_cell.angle_beta   90.00
_cell.angle_gamma   90.00
#
_symmetry.space_group_name_H-M   'P 1'
#
loop_
_entity.id
_entity.type
_entity.pdbx_description
1 polymer ?
#
loop_
_entity_poly.entity_id
_entity_poly.type
_entity_poly.pdbx_seq_one_letter_code
_entity_poly.pdbx_strand_id
1 'polypeptide(L)'
;MRHDDVRNTLVDILAEWALPFAQLVREGVASGEFRAGLDPDATARFLINALQGSVLRGKVDRTTEPFDDFLALAATLLRADA
;
A
#
# COMPACT_ATOMS: atom_id res chain seq x y z
N MET A 1 25.60 13.68 6.59
CA MET A 1 24.44 12.93 7.13
C MET A 1 24.98 11.69 7.80
N ARG A 2 24.79 11.49 9.10
CA ARG A 2 25.18 10.22 9.74
C ARG A 2 24.19 9.16 9.27
N HIS A 3 24.62 7.90 9.13
CA HIS A 3 23.81 6.81 8.61
C HIS A 3 22.44 6.67 9.31
N ASP A 4 22.40 6.95 10.60
CA ASP A 4 21.17 6.87 11.40
C ASP A 4 20.17 7.98 11.07
N ASP A 5 20.64 9.18 10.69
CA ASP A 5 19.77 10.29 10.28
C ASP A 5 19.02 9.92 8.98
N VAL A 6 19.71 9.24 8.06
CA VAL A 6 19.12 8.75 6.80
C VAL A 6 18.01 7.75 7.10
N ARG A 7 18.32 6.76 7.95
CA ARG A 7 17.40 5.69 8.32
C ARG A 7 16.15 6.27 8.97
N ASN A 8 16.31 7.17 9.93
CA ASN A 8 15.17 7.77 10.64
C ASN A 8 14.30 8.58 9.69
N THR A 9 14.90 9.38 8.81
CA THR A 9 14.17 10.12 7.78
C THR A 9 13.36 9.19 6.88
N LEU A 10 13.94 8.06 6.47
CA LEU A 10 13.23 7.07 5.65
C LEU A 10 12.08 6.39 6.41
N VAL A 11 12.27 6.10 7.70
CA VAL A 11 11.19 5.56 8.54
C VAL A 11 10.02 6.54 8.58
N ASP A 12 10.28 7.83 8.78
CA ASP A 12 9.25 8.85 8.86
C ASP A 12 8.51 9.03 7.53
N ILE A 13 9.24 9.10 6.41
CA ILE A 13 8.65 9.22 5.07
C ILE A 13 7.76 8.02 4.74
N LEU A 14 8.22 6.80 5.03
CA LEU A 14 7.43 5.59 4.75
C LEU A 14 6.17 5.51 5.62
N ALA A 15 6.24 5.99 6.86
CA ALA A 15 5.07 6.12 7.72
C ALA A 15 4.08 7.17 7.18
N GLU A 16 4.58 8.31 6.73
CA GLU A 16 3.76 9.39 6.14
C GLU A 16 3.04 8.92 4.87
N TRP A 17 3.73 8.16 4.01
CA TRP A 17 3.15 7.61 2.78
C TRP A 17 2.01 6.62 3.03
N ALA A 18 1.96 5.98 4.20
CA ALA A 18 0.86 5.08 4.54
C ALA A 18 -0.43 5.83 4.92
N LEU A 19 -0.35 7.11 5.35
CA LEU A 19 -1.49 7.86 5.87
C LEU A 19 -2.65 8.00 4.86
N PRO A 20 -2.42 8.36 3.57
CA PRO A 20 -3.51 8.47 2.60
C PRO A 20 -4.18 7.12 2.31
N PHE A 21 -3.39 6.03 2.30
CA PHE A 21 -3.94 4.69 2.13
C PHE A 21 -4.80 4.26 3.32
N ALA A 22 -4.38 4.60 4.54
CA ALA A 22 -5.15 4.28 5.74
C ALA A 22 -6.48 5.05 5.76
N GLN A 23 -6.47 6.31 5.31
CA GLN A 23 -7.69 7.08 5.13
C GLN A 23 -8.62 6.45 4.08
N LEU A 24 -8.08 6.09 2.91
CA LEU A 24 -8.85 5.42 1.86
C LEU A 24 -9.48 4.11 2.34
N VAL A 25 -8.75 3.29 3.11
CA VAL A 25 -9.30 2.05 3.67
C VAL A 25 -10.40 2.34 4.70
N ARG A 26 -10.22 3.34 5.58
CA ARG A 26 -11.28 3.76 6.52
C ARG A 26 -12.55 4.16 5.80
N GLU A 27 -12.44 4.98 4.77
CA GLU A 27 -13.57 5.48 3.99
C GLU A 27 -14.28 4.35 3.25
N GLY A 28 -13.53 3.46 2.58
CA GLY A 28 -14.10 2.32 1.87
C GLY A 28 -14.77 1.28 2.78
N VAL A 29 -14.23 1.05 3.99
CA VAL A 29 -14.91 0.20 4.99
C VAL A 29 -16.19 0.87 5.50
N ALA A 30 -16.14 2.18 5.77
CA ALA A 30 -17.30 2.93 6.26
C ALA A 30 -18.44 3.03 5.23
N SER A 31 -18.11 3.09 3.93
CA SER A 31 -19.10 3.09 2.85
C SER A 31 -19.64 1.69 2.52
N GLY A 32 -18.98 0.62 2.98
CA GLY A 32 -19.29 -0.77 2.62
C GLY A 32 -18.74 -1.20 1.26
N GLU A 33 -17.96 -0.35 0.58
CA GLU A 33 -17.28 -0.70 -0.67
C GLU A 33 -16.15 -1.74 -0.42
N PHE A 34 -15.48 -1.63 0.73
CA PHE A 34 -14.45 -2.56 1.14
C PHE A 34 -14.94 -3.52 2.22
N ARG A 35 -14.31 -4.70 2.29
CA ARG A 35 -14.67 -5.76 3.22
C ARG A 35 -14.66 -5.26 4.67
N ALA A 36 -15.72 -5.59 5.41
CA ALA A 36 -15.77 -5.32 6.84
C ALA A 36 -14.62 -6.02 7.58
N GLY A 37 -14.07 -5.36 8.60
CA GLY A 37 -13.01 -5.91 9.46
C GLY A 37 -11.57 -5.70 8.96
N LEU A 38 -11.36 -5.00 7.84
CA LEU A 38 -10.02 -4.52 7.48
C LEU A 38 -9.51 -3.53 8.53
N ASP A 39 -8.33 -3.80 9.09
CA ASP A 39 -7.57 -2.80 9.86
C ASP A 39 -6.99 -1.77 8.88
N PRO A 40 -7.41 -0.49 8.93
CA PRO A 40 -6.96 0.50 7.97
C PRO A 40 -5.46 0.73 7.96
N ASP A 41 -4.81 0.74 9.12
CA ASP A 41 -3.40 1.07 9.22
C ASP A 41 -2.54 -0.13 8.79
N ALA A 42 -2.95 -1.35 9.16
CA ALA A 42 -2.28 -2.57 8.69
C ALA A 42 -2.43 -2.76 7.18
N THR A 43 -3.64 -2.52 6.66
CA THR A 43 -3.93 -2.62 5.22
C THR A 43 -3.14 -1.57 4.44
N ALA A 44 -3.07 -0.33 4.93
CA ALA A 44 -2.29 0.73 4.31
C ALA A 44 -0.80 0.39 4.17
N ARG A 45 -0.19 -0.11 5.26
CA ARG A 45 1.20 -0.56 5.25
C ARG A 45 1.42 -1.70 4.25
N PHE A 46 0.49 -2.65 4.17
CA PHE A 46 0.54 -3.71 3.17
C PHE A 46 0.52 -3.15 1.74
N LEU A 47 -0.45 -2.28 1.44
CA LEU A 47 -0.64 -1.71 0.10
C LEU A 47 0.58 -0.91 -0.36
N ILE A 48 1.11 -0.01 0.48
CA ILE A 48 2.27 0.80 0.10
C ILE A 48 3.52 -0.08 -0.07
N ASN A 49 3.75 -1.06 0.81
CA ASN A 49 4.89 -1.97 0.68
C ASN A 49 4.81 -2.81 -0.60
N ALA A 50 3.62 -3.34 -0.94
CA ALA A 50 3.39 -4.10 -2.16
C ALA A 50 3.56 -3.23 -3.41
N LEU A 51 3.04 -2.00 -3.41
CA LEU A 51 3.24 -1.03 -4.48
C LEU A 51 4.73 -0.70 -4.71
N GLN A 52 5.49 -0.44 -3.64
CA GLN A 52 6.93 -0.17 -3.78
C GLN A 52 7.67 -1.39 -4.33
N GLY A 53 7.30 -2.59 -3.90
CA GLY A 53 7.81 -3.85 -4.43
C GLY A 53 7.54 -4.02 -5.92
N SER A 54 6.32 -3.73 -6.38
CA SER A 54 5.95 -3.85 -7.79
C SER A 54 6.68 -2.82 -8.66
N VAL A 55 6.83 -1.59 -8.20
CA VAL A 55 7.62 -0.55 -8.89
C VAL A 55 9.10 -0.96 -9.01
N LEU A 56 9.67 -1.52 -7.94
CA LEU A 56 11.05 -2.03 -7.96
C LEU A 56 11.20 -3.16 -8.99
N ARG A 57 10.30 -4.16 -8.96
CA ARG A 57 10.33 -5.29 -9.90
C ARG A 57 10.12 -4.86 -11.33
N GLY A 58 9.17 -3.97 -11.60
CA GLY A 58 8.93 -3.47 -12.96
C GLY A 58 10.15 -2.77 -13.56
N LYS A 59 10.94 -2.05 -12.74
CA LYS A 59 12.21 -1.45 -13.18
C LYS A 59 13.29 -2.49 -13.48
N VAL A 60 13.43 -3.51 -12.64
CA VAL A 60 14.45 -4.57 -12.80
C VAL A 60 14.13 -5.46 -14.00
N ASP A 61 12.89 -5.92 -14.06
CA ASP A 61 12.40 -6.87 -15.07
C ASP A 61 12.01 -6.16 -16.39
N ARG A 62 11.99 -4.82 -16.41
CA ARG A 62 11.63 -3.96 -17.55
C ARG A 62 10.24 -4.26 -18.12
N THR A 63 9.27 -4.43 -17.24
CA THR A 63 7.87 -4.75 -17.55
C THR A 63 6.93 -4.00 -16.60
N THR A 64 5.67 -3.83 -16.99
CA THR A 64 4.61 -3.29 -16.11
C THR A 64 3.87 -4.38 -15.33
N GLU A 65 4.07 -5.64 -15.69
CA GLU A 65 3.34 -6.80 -15.17
C GLU A 65 3.25 -6.84 -13.63
N PRO A 66 4.33 -6.64 -12.84
CA PRO A 66 4.21 -6.64 -11.37
C PRO A 66 3.29 -5.54 -10.82
N PHE A 67 3.24 -4.38 -11.49
CA PHE A 67 2.38 -3.27 -11.09
C PHE A 67 0.91 -3.54 -11.47
N ASP A 68 0.70 -4.12 -12.65
CA ASP A 68 -0.63 -4.53 -13.12
C ASP A 68 -1.22 -5.61 -12.19
N ASP A 69 -0.42 -6.59 -11.78
CA ASP A 69 -0.77 -7.61 -10.79
C ASP A 69 -1.13 -7.00 -9.44
N PHE A 70 -0.32 -6.03 -8.97
CA PHE A 70 -0.61 -5.31 -7.73
C PHE A 70 -1.99 -4.64 -7.77
N LEU A 71 -2.32 -3.93 -8.85
CA LEU A 71 -3.62 -3.26 -8.98
C LEU A 71 -4.78 -4.26 -8.98
N ALA A 72 -4.65 -5.34 -9.76
CA ALA A 72 -5.67 -6.37 -9.86
C ALA A 72 -5.92 -7.08 -8.51
N LEU A 73 -4.85 -7.45 -7.82
CA LEU A 73 -4.91 -8.11 -6.52
C LEU A 73 -5.38 -7.17 -5.42
N ALA A 74 -4.90 -5.93 -5.36
CA ALA A 74 -5.35 -4.95 -4.37
C ALA A 74 -6.86 -4.71 -4.48
N ALA A 75 -7.37 -4.52 -5.69
CA ALA A 75 -8.81 -4.35 -5.90
C ALA A 75 -9.60 -5.60 -5.49
N THR A 76 -9.10 -6.79 -5.78
CA THR A 76 -9.74 -8.06 -5.38
C THR A 76 -9.71 -8.24 -3.85
N LEU A 77 -8.60 -7.93 -3.19
CA LEU A 77 -8.42 -8.10 -1.76
C LEU A 77 -9.12 -7.03 -0.91
N LEU A 78 -9.50 -5.89 -1.47
CA LEU A 78 -10.20 -4.84 -0.75
C LEU A 78 -11.72 -4.98 -0.83
N ARG A 79 -12.25 -5.43 -1.96
CA ARG A 79 -13.71 -5.52 -2.18
C ARG A 79 -14.42 -6.34 -1.11
N ALA A 80 -15.60 -5.87 -0.71
CA ALA A 80 -16.54 -6.67 0.07
C ALA A 80 -17.07 -7.83 -0.80
N ASP A 81 -17.26 -9.00 -0.19
CA ASP A 81 -17.97 -10.10 -0.84
C ASP A 81 -19.45 -9.70 -0.98
N ALA A 82 -19.99 -9.81 -2.19
CA ALA A 82 -21.38 -9.46 -2.51
C ALA A 82 -22.38 -10.47 -1.92
#